data_AF-L7LCC3-F1
#
_entry.id   AF-L7LCC3-F1
#
_cell.length_a   1.000
_cell.length_b   1.000
_cell.length_c   1.000
_cell.angle_alpha   90.00
_cell.angle_beta   90.00
_cell.angle_gamma   90.00
#
_symmetry.space_group_name_H-M   'P 1'
#
loop_
_entity.id
_entity.type
_entity.pdbx_description
1 polymer ?
#
loop_
_entity_poly.entity_id
_entity_poly.type
_entity_poly.pdbx_seq_one_letter_code
_entity_poly.pdbx_strand_id
1 'polypeptide(L)'
;MTSTAWLVPLRRPSHESLEHYLEQQAADGRHLAGVDLLSPLRLRFIDAPPAQVRYVVERRAQPAPVDYFSFREDLGWEHVGRVGDRHFWRREYDGERPEGFIANRRGALDWVS
;
A
#
# COMPACT_ATOMS: atom_id res chain seq x y z
N MET A 1 0.59 -21.12 3.68
CA MET A 1 0.01 -20.99 5.04
C MET A 1 -0.24 -19.51 5.30
N THR A 2 -0.70 -19.13 6.50
CA THR A 2 -0.85 -17.71 6.88
C THR A 2 0.08 -17.38 8.04
N SER A 3 0.80 -16.26 7.97
CA SER A 3 1.66 -15.76 9.04
C SER A 3 1.22 -14.37 9.49
N THR A 4 1.69 -13.95 10.66
CA THR A 4 1.30 -12.65 11.24
C THR A 4 2.50 -11.91 11.80
N ALA A 5 2.49 -10.58 11.68
CA ALA A 5 3.46 -9.72 12.33
C ALA A 5 2.76 -8.68 13.21
N TRP A 6 3.24 -8.55 14.44
CA TRP A 6 2.63 -7.69 15.46
C TRP A 6 3.33 -6.34 15.56
N LEU A 7 2.55 -5.28 15.75
CA LEU A 7 3.01 -3.92 16.00
C LEU A 7 3.97 -3.37 14.93
N VAL A 8 3.92 -3.91 13.71
CA VAL A 8 4.80 -3.46 12.62
C VAL A 8 4.61 -1.97 12.32
N PRO A 9 3.38 -1.43 12.17
CA PRO A 9 3.20 0.01 11.92
C PRO A 9 3.70 0.89 13.06
N LEU A 10 3.78 0.39 14.30
CA LEU A 10 4.38 1.11 15.43
C LEU A 10 5.91 1.10 15.36
N ARG A 11 6.52 -0.04 14.95
CA ARG A 11 7.97 -0.15 14.76
C ARG A 11 8.47 0.53 13.48
N ARG A 12 7.58 0.76 12.52
CA ARG A 12 7.83 1.36 11.20
C ARG A 12 6.88 2.57 11.00
N PRO A 13 7.12 3.69 11.71
CA PRO A 13 6.15 4.78 11.80
C PRO A 13 6.03 5.63 10.52
N SER A 14 7.05 5.63 9.65
CA SER A 14 7.00 6.34 8.36
C SER A 14 6.44 5.44 7.27
N HIS A 15 5.72 6.05 6.30
CA HIS A 15 5.17 5.33 5.14
C HIS A 15 6.26 4.55 4.41
N GLU A 16 7.37 5.21 4.07
CA GLU A 16 8.52 4.60 3.40
C GLU A 16 9.07 3.38 4.15
N SER A 17 9.23 3.47 5.48
CA SER A 17 9.74 2.34 6.28
C SER A 17 8.78 1.16 6.32
N LEU A 18 7.47 1.44 6.32
CA LEU A 18 6.43 0.42 6.31
C LEU A 18 6.33 -0.22 4.92
N GLU A 19 6.35 0.59 3.86
CA GLU A 19 6.37 0.14 2.46
C GLU A 19 7.56 -0.79 2.25
N HIS A 20 8.79 -0.35 2.54
CA HIS A 20 9.98 -1.19 2.38
C HIS A 20 9.93 -2.49 3.18
N TYR A 21 9.35 -2.46 4.38
CA TYR A 21 9.14 -3.69 5.14
C TYR A 21 8.20 -4.65 4.40
N LEU A 22 7.07 -4.17 3.87
CA LEU A 22 6.13 -4.99 3.11
C LEU A 22 6.74 -5.55 1.82
N GLU A 23 7.57 -4.77 1.14
CA GLU A 23 8.30 -5.20 -0.05
C GLU A 23 9.28 -6.34 0.27
N GLN A 24 10.04 -6.23 1.36
CA GLN A 24 10.93 -7.30 1.83
C GLN A 24 10.14 -8.58 2.15
N GLN A 25 8.99 -8.45 2.81
CA GLN A 25 8.13 -9.59 3.11
C GLN A 25 7.65 -10.29 1.84
N ALA A 26 7.24 -9.54 0.81
CA ALA A 26 6.82 -10.11 -0.46
C ALA A 26 7.96 -10.76 -1.25
N ALA A 27 9.17 -10.18 -1.17
CA ALA A 27 10.38 -10.79 -1.71
C ALA A 27 10.73 -12.13 -0.99
N ASP A 28 10.32 -12.31 0.26
CA ASP A 28 10.40 -13.58 0.98
C ASP A 28 9.21 -14.53 0.73
N GLY A 29 8.27 -14.16 -0.16
CA GLY A 29 7.06 -14.93 -0.43
C GLY A 29 5.94 -14.74 0.60
N ARG A 30 6.01 -13.71 1.44
CA ARG A 30 4.96 -13.34 2.41
C ARG A 30 4.23 -12.09 1.95
N HIS A 31 3.10 -12.28 1.30
CA HIS A 31 2.31 -11.20 0.71
C HIS A 31 1.25 -10.69 1.70
N LEU A 32 1.06 -9.38 1.78
CA LEU A 32 0.08 -8.78 2.68
C LEU A 32 -1.34 -9.22 2.27
N ALA A 33 -2.07 -9.85 3.20
CA ALA A 33 -3.36 -10.47 2.91
C ALA A 33 -4.53 -9.48 2.83
N GLY A 34 -4.36 -8.29 3.39
CA GLY A 34 -5.38 -7.25 3.45
C GLY A 34 -5.12 -6.27 4.59
N VAL A 35 -5.75 -5.10 4.51
CA VAL A 35 -5.69 -4.07 5.56
C VAL A 35 -7.08 -3.72 6.06
N ASP A 36 -7.25 -3.81 7.38
CA ASP A 36 -8.48 -3.58 8.13
C ASP A 36 -8.19 -2.80 9.44
N LEU A 37 -9.23 -2.62 10.28
CA LEU A 37 -9.15 -1.88 11.54
C LEU A 37 -8.12 -2.47 12.54
N LEU A 38 -7.79 -3.75 12.45
CA LEU A 38 -6.84 -4.42 13.36
C LEU A 38 -5.41 -4.39 12.84
N SER A 39 -5.20 -3.98 11.59
CA SER A 39 -3.90 -3.96 10.93
C SER A 39 -2.83 -3.07 11.59
N PRO A 40 -3.17 -1.97 12.30
CA PRO A 40 -2.19 -1.27 13.15
C PRO A 40 -1.55 -2.13 14.24
N LEU A 41 -2.29 -3.14 14.73
CA LEU A 41 -1.84 -4.06 15.78
C LEU A 41 -1.25 -5.34 15.20
N ARG A 42 -1.89 -5.90 14.16
CA ARG A 42 -1.54 -7.19 13.57
C ARG A 42 -1.70 -7.20 12.05
N LEU A 43 -0.60 -7.26 11.33
CA LEU A 43 -0.59 -7.53 9.90
C LEU A 43 -0.70 -9.04 9.66
N ARG A 44 -1.46 -9.41 8.63
CA ARG A 44 -1.64 -10.80 8.18
C ARG A 44 -1.00 -10.99 6.82
N PHE A 45 -0.29 -12.10 6.64
CA PHE A 45 0.35 -12.45 5.39
C PHE A 45 -0.15 -13.80 4.91
N ILE A 46 -0.26 -13.94 3.60
CA ILE A 46 -0.41 -15.22 2.90
C ILE A 46 0.94 -15.61 2.32
N ASP A 47 1.28 -16.90 2.42
CA ASP A 47 2.45 -17.42 1.72
C ASP A 47 2.10 -17.59 0.24
N ALA A 48 2.92 -17.03 -0.62
CA ALA A 48 2.84 -17.09 -2.07
C ALA A 48 4.28 -17.11 -2.64
N PRO A 49 4.47 -17.32 -3.95
CA PRO A 49 5.80 -17.24 -4.54
C PRO A 49 6.48 -15.89 -4.21
N PRO A 50 7.79 -15.90 -3.93
CA PRO A 50 8.61 -14.68 -3.88
C PRO A 50 8.39 -13.81 -5.11
N ALA A 51 8.08 -12.53 -4.89
CA ALA A 51 7.82 -11.58 -5.97
C ALA A 51 8.32 -10.19 -5.62
N GLN A 52 8.68 -9.44 -6.65
CA GLN A 52 8.94 -8.01 -6.54
C GLN A 52 7.60 -7.28 -6.53
N VAL A 53 7.23 -6.79 -5.35
CA VAL A 53 5.96 -6.08 -5.14
C VAL A 53 6.29 -4.70 -4.63
N ARG A 54 5.77 -3.66 -5.27
CA ARG A 54 5.79 -2.29 -4.76
C ARG A 54 4.58 -2.09 -3.87
N TYR A 55 4.79 -1.68 -2.63
CA TYR A 55 3.72 -1.24 -1.74
C TYR A 55 3.70 0.27 -1.62
N VAL A 56 2.52 0.87 -1.59
CA VAL A 56 2.34 2.32 -1.36
C VAL A 56 1.30 2.55 -0.28
N VAL A 57 1.63 3.42 0.68
CA VAL A 57 0.71 3.92 1.70
C VAL A 57 0.34 5.36 1.35
N GLU A 58 -0.86 5.56 0.82
CA GLU A 58 -1.39 6.88 0.49
C GLU A 58 -2.25 7.40 1.63
N ARG A 59 -2.00 8.64 2.06
CA ARG A 59 -2.94 9.37 2.91
C ARG A 59 -3.90 10.15 2.02
N ARG A 60 -5.19 9.82 2.08
CA ARG A 60 -6.22 10.48 1.27
C ARG A 60 -7.45 10.84 2.11
N ALA A 61 -7.84 12.11 2.07
CA ALA A 61 -9.06 12.57 2.71
C ALA A 61 -10.30 12.01 1.98
N GLN A 62 -11.40 11.87 2.74
CA GLN A 62 -12.69 11.42 2.21
C GLN A 62 -13.67 12.61 2.09
N PRO A 63 -14.57 12.63 1.09
CA PRO A 63 -14.75 11.59 0.07
C PRO A 63 -13.66 11.64 -1.02
N ALA A 64 -13.21 10.47 -1.47
CA ALA A 64 -12.41 10.38 -2.69
C ALA A 64 -13.28 10.61 -3.94
N PRO A 65 -12.74 11.17 -5.04
CA PRO A 65 -13.39 11.16 -6.34
C PRO A 65 -13.87 9.76 -6.74
N VAL A 66 -14.99 9.68 -7.46
CA VAL A 66 -15.68 8.42 -7.80
C VAL A 66 -14.79 7.45 -8.59
N ASP A 67 -13.87 7.96 -9.38
CA ASP A 67 -12.96 7.24 -10.27
C ASP A 67 -11.60 6.93 -9.63
N TYR A 68 -11.36 7.36 -8.39
CA TYR A 68 -10.05 7.25 -7.75
C TYR A 68 -9.52 5.82 -7.72
N PHE A 69 -10.36 4.83 -7.40
CA PHE A 69 -9.91 3.44 -7.32
C PHE A 69 -9.66 2.86 -8.71
N SER A 70 -10.60 3.04 -9.63
CA SER A 70 -10.50 2.54 -11.00
C SER A 70 -9.27 3.10 -11.73
N PHE A 71 -8.97 4.40 -11.55
CA PHE A 71 -7.76 5.00 -12.09
C PHE A 71 -6.47 4.30 -11.62
N ARG A 72 -6.41 3.88 -10.35
CA ARG A 72 -5.25 3.16 -9.81
C ARG A 72 -5.19 1.73 -10.35
N GLU A 73 -6.34 1.06 -10.42
CA GLU A 73 -6.47 -0.30 -10.96
C GLU A 73 -6.07 -0.37 -12.44
N ASP A 74 -6.46 0.63 -13.25
CA ASP A 74 -6.07 0.76 -14.66
C ASP A 74 -4.54 0.93 -14.82
N LEU A 75 -3.87 1.48 -13.81
CA LEU A 75 -2.40 1.58 -13.75
C LEU A 75 -1.73 0.32 -13.16
N GLY A 76 -2.48 -0.76 -12.98
CA GLY A 76 -2.01 -2.05 -12.48
C GLY A 76 -1.83 -2.11 -10.96
N TRP A 77 -2.41 -1.18 -10.21
CA TRP A 77 -2.38 -1.22 -8.74
C TRP A 77 -3.58 -1.96 -8.17
N GLU A 78 -3.33 -2.85 -7.23
CA GLU A 78 -4.36 -3.53 -6.46
C GLU A 78 -4.58 -2.82 -5.12
N HIS A 79 -5.85 -2.55 -4.77
CA HIS A 79 -6.20 -2.01 -3.47
C HIS A 79 -6.19 -3.12 -2.42
N VAL A 80 -5.24 -3.07 -1.49
CA VAL A 80 -5.08 -4.07 -0.43
C VAL A 80 -6.03 -3.82 0.75
N GLY A 81 -6.45 -2.56 0.93
CA GLY A 81 -7.36 -2.16 1.99
C GLY A 81 -7.03 -0.79 2.57
N ARG A 82 -7.69 -0.45 3.68
CA ARG A 82 -7.48 0.84 4.34
C ARG A 82 -7.68 0.76 5.85
N VAL A 83 -7.05 1.69 6.55
CA VAL A 83 -7.31 1.99 7.96
C VAL A 83 -7.35 3.51 8.14
N GLY A 84 -8.49 4.04 8.58
CA GLY A 84 -8.71 5.49 8.61
C GLY A 84 -8.61 6.13 7.21
N ASP A 85 -7.74 7.12 7.07
CA ASP A 85 -7.41 7.85 5.84
C ASP A 85 -6.20 7.27 5.09
N ARG A 86 -5.66 6.12 5.53
CA ARG A 86 -4.52 5.45 4.91
C ARG A 86 -4.96 4.30 4.03
N HIS A 87 -4.69 4.42 2.74
CA HIS A 87 -4.95 3.39 1.74
C HIS A 87 -3.66 2.65 1.39
N PHE A 88 -3.74 1.33 1.38
CA PHE A 88 -2.64 0.45 1.03
C PHE A 88 -2.86 -0.10 -0.38
N TRP A 89 -1.84 0.07 -1.19
CA TRP A 89 -1.82 -0.37 -2.58
C TRP A 89 -0.64 -1.29 -2.81
N ARG A 90 -0.79 -2.24 -3.70
CA ARG A 90 0.33 -3.07 -4.17
C ARG A 90 0.33 -3.18 -5.68
N ARG A 91 1.51 -3.36 -6.26
CA ARG A 91 1.68 -3.68 -7.68
C ARG A 91 2.91 -4.56 -7.82
N GLU A 92 2.73 -5.73 -8.44
CA GLU A 92 3.86 -6.56 -8.84
C GLU A 92 4.59 -5.94 -10.03
N TYR A 93 5.89 -6.14 -10.12
CA TYR A 93 6.69 -5.60 -11.21
C TYR A 93 7.87 -6.51 -11.54
N ASP A 94 8.25 -6.50 -12.82
CA ASP A 94 9.50 -7.06 -13.30
C ASP A 94 10.41 -5.91 -13.76
N GLY A 95 11.66 -5.92 -13.31
CA GLY A 95 12.64 -4.90 -13.68
C GLY A 95 12.59 -3.65 -12.81
N GLU A 96 12.19 -2.52 -13.39
CA GLU A 96 12.24 -1.22 -12.70
C GLU A 96 11.12 -1.09 -11.66
N ARG A 97 11.51 -0.70 -10.43
CA ARG A 97 10.57 -0.49 -9.32
C ARG A 97 9.62 0.67 -9.63
N PRO A 98 8.30 0.45 -9.68
CA PRO A 98 7.33 1.52 -9.92
C PRO A 98 7.45 2.64 -8.90
N GLU A 99 7.35 3.88 -9.37
CA GLU A 99 7.27 5.03 -8.49
C GLU A 99 6.05 4.93 -7.57
N GLY A 100 6.22 5.41 -6.34
CA GLY A 100 5.09 5.56 -5.43
C GLY A 100 4.15 6.66 -5.90
N PHE A 101 3.09 6.89 -5.14
CA PHE A 101 2.24 8.03 -5.41
C PHE A 101 2.93 9.29 -4.88
N ILE A 102 3.22 10.23 -5.78
CA ILE A 102 3.66 11.56 -5.37
C ILE A 102 2.53 12.14 -4.53
N ALA A 103 2.77 12.25 -3.21
CA ALA A 103 1.92 13.05 -2.36
C ALA A 103 1.95 14.45 -2.96
N ASN A 104 0.81 14.93 -3.45
CA ASN A 104 0.67 16.32 -3.85
C ASN A 104 0.78 17.18 -2.58
N ARG A 105 2.01 17.40 -2.11
CA ARG A 105 2.36 18.30 -1.01
C ARG A 105 2.48 19.70 -1.57
N ARG A 106 1.42 20.16 -2.22
CA ARG A 106 1.12 21.55 -2.56
C ARG A 106 -0.31 21.58 -3.06
N GLY A 107 -1.13 22.39 -2.39
CA GLY A 107 -2.38 22.99 -2.87
C GLY A 107 -3.31 22.12 -3.70
N ALA A 108 -4.51 21.91 -3.17
CA ALA A 108 -5.69 22.10 -4.00
C ALA A 108 -5.58 23.48 -4.67
N LEU A 109 -5.09 23.52 -5.90
CA LEU A 109 -5.20 24.60 -6.88
C LEU A 109 -4.77 23.96 -8.21
N ASP A 110 -5.56 24.24 -9.24
CA ASP A 110 -5.29 23.93 -10.66
C ASP A 110 -5.65 22.52 -11.13
N TRP A 111 -6.96 22.25 -11.20
CA TRP A 111 -7.49 21.59 -12.39
C TRP A 111 -8.18 22.65 -13.24
N VAL A 112 -7.44 23.10 -14.26
CA VAL A 112 -7.95 23.85 -15.40
C VAL A 112 -8.79 22.90 -16.25
N SER A 113 -10.09 23.17 -16.33
CA SER A 113 -10.80 23.51 -17.57
C SER A 113 -12.17 24.07 -17.22
#